data_AF-A0A1F2U0E6-F1
#
_entry.id   AF-A0A1F2U0E6-F1
#
_cell.length_a   1.000
_cell.length_b   1.000
_cell.length_c   1.000
_cell.angle_alpha   90.00
_cell.angle_beta   90.00
_cell.angle_gamma   90.00
#
_symmetry.space_group_name_H-M   'P 1'
#
loop_
_entity.id
_entity.type
_entity.pdbx_description
1 polymer ?
#
loop_
_entity_poly.entity_id
_entity_poly.type
_entity_poly.pdbx_seq_one_letter_code
_entity_poly.pdbx_strand_id
1 'polypeptide(L)'
;MIVITIILTLLSIAAPMYRTSIVRSKEAVLRDDLFTLRSLIDQYTLDKQEAPQSLEDLVTYGYLREMPVDPFTASNQTWVAVYEDAMLMIPGQTMSGIVDVHSGSNLTSLSGEPYSSW
;
A
#
# COMPACT_ATOMS: atom_id res chain seq x y z
N MET A 1 -34.00 -35.42 2.08
CA MET A 1 -33.99 -33.98 2.43
C MET A 1 -32.87 -33.58 3.39
N ILE A 2 -32.45 -34.47 4.31
CA ILE A 2 -31.38 -34.19 5.30
C ILE A 2 -29.99 -33.94 4.66
N VAL A 3 -29.68 -34.60 3.53
CA VAL A 3 -28.38 -34.46 2.86
C VAL A 3 -28.21 -33.05 2.26
N ILE A 4 -29.22 -32.55 1.57
CA ILE A 4 -29.19 -31.19 0.98
C ILE A 4 -29.07 -30.13 2.10
N THR A 5 -29.76 -30.32 3.23
CA THR A 5 -29.65 -29.41 4.37
C THR A 5 -28.25 -29.40 4.98
N ILE A 6 -27.59 -30.56 5.12
CA ILE A 6 -26.21 -30.63 5.64
C ILE A 6 -25.21 -29.98 4.68
N ILE A 7 -25.39 -30.18 3.36
CA ILE A 7 -24.53 -29.54 2.36
C ILE A 7 -24.68 -28.02 2.39
N LEU A 8 -25.91 -27.51 2.48
CA LEU A 8 -26.17 -26.06 2.55
C LEU A 8 -25.62 -25.42 3.83
N THR A 9 -25.73 -26.09 4.99
CA THR A 9 -25.17 -25.55 6.24
C THR A 9 -23.64 -25.52 6.21
N LEU A 10 -22.99 -26.56 5.68
CA LEU A 10 -21.53 -26.60 5.52
C LEU A 10 -21.03 -25.49 4.58
N LEU A 11 -21.70 -25.29 3.44
CA LEU A 11 -21.35 -24.23 2.49
C LEU A 11 -21.51 -22.82 3.08
N SER A 12 -22.57 -22.61 3.88
CA SER A 12 -22.82 -21.33 4.55
C SER A 12 -21.71 -20.93 5.52
N ILE A 13 -21.12 -21.90 6.23
CA ILE A 13 -20.01 -21.66 7.17
C ILE A 13 -18.67 -21.52 6.42
N ALA A 14 -18.43 -22.33 5.39
CA ALA A 14 -17.14 -22.38 4.70
C ALA A 14 -16.85 -21.14 3.82
N ALA A 15 -17.86 -20.59 3.14
CA ALA A 15 -17.71 -19.47 2.22
C ALA A 15 -17.14 -18.17 2.86
N PRO A 16 -17.63 -17.68 4.02
CA PRO A 16 -17.10 -16.47 4.64
C PRO A 16 -15.67 -16.66 5.16
N MET A 17 -15.32 -17.83 5.70
CA MET A 17 -13.98 -18.12 6.23
C MET A 17 -12.89 -18.01 5.15
N TYR A 18 -13.17 -18.50 3.94
CA TYR A 18 -12.21 -18.47 2.83
C TYR A 18 -11.89 -17.03 2.39
N ARG A 19 -12.91 -16.16 2.36
CA ARG A 19 -12.74 -14.76 1.94
C ARG A 19 -11.85 -13.97 2.90
N THR A 20 -12.00 -14.17 4.21
CA THR A 20 -11.18 -13.46 5.21
C THR A 20 -9.71 -13.84 5.12
N SER A 21 -9.40 -15.11 4.86
CA SER A 21 -8.00 -15.55 4.70
C SER A 21 -7.31 -14.85 3.53
N ILE A 22 -7.99 -14.74 2.38
CA ILE A 22 -7.46 -14.05 1.21
C ILE A 22 -7.23 -12.57 1.49
N VAL A 23 -8.19 -11.90 2.14
CA VAL A 23 -8.07 -10.48 2.47
C VAL A 23 -6.88 -10.25 3.40
N ARG A 24 -6.70 -11.07 4.45
CA ARG A 24 -5.53 -10.97 5.34
C ARG A 24 -4.20 -11.11 4.60
N SER A 25 -4.10 -12.03 3.65
CA SER A 25 -2.89 -12.16 2.83
C SER A 25 -2.64 -10.92 1.99
N LYS A 26 -3.68 -10.31 1.39
CA LYS A 26 -3.57 -9.05 0.66
C LYS A 26 -3.17 -7.87 1.54
N GLU A 27 -3.74 -7.77 2.75
CA GLU A 27 -3.37 -6.74 3.73
C GLU A 27 -1.91 -6.86 4.18
N ALA A 28 -1.41 -8.09 4.36
CA ALA A 28 -0.02 -8.32 4.73
C ALA A 28 0.94 -7.84 3.62
N VAL A 29 0.63 -8.16 2.36
CA VAL A 29 1.39 -7.70 1.18
C VAL A 29 1.34 -6.18 1.08
N LEU A 30 0.15 -5.58 1.21
CA LEU A 30 -0.01 -4.12 1.14
C LEU A 30 0.87 -3.40 2.18
N ARG A 31 0.90 -3.89 3.42
CA ARG A 31 1.72 -3.30 4.49
C ARG A 31 3.21 -3.43 4.21
N ASP A 32 3.64 -4.56 3.68
CA ASP A 32 5.04 -4.81 3.33
C ASP A 32 5.48 -3.91 2.17
N ASP A 33 4.64 -3.76 1.15
CA ASP A 33 4.88 -2.86 0.02
C ASP A 33 4.97 -1.40 0.48
N LEU A 34 4.00 -0.94 1.30
CA LEU A 34 4.00 0.42 1.85
C LEU A 34 5.24 0.69 2.71
N PHE A 35 5.60 -0.24 3.59
CA PHE A 35 6.80 -0.12 4.42
C PHE A 35 8.07 -0.03 3.56
N THR A 36 8.18 -0.88 2.53
CA THR A 36 9.31 -0.88 1.61
C THR A 36 9.39 0.44 0.83
N LEU A 37 8.28 0.90 0.26
CA LEU A 37 8.24 2.17 -0.48
C LEU A 37 8.66 3.36 0.39
N ARG A 38 8.11 3.48 1.60
CA ARG A 38 8.48 4.52 2.58
C ARG A 38 9.96 4.49 2.92
N SER A 39 10.49 3.30 3.24
CA SER A 39 11.91 3.14 3.55
C SER A 39 12.82 3.57 2.38
N LEU A 40 12.39 3.35 1.14
CA LEU A 40 13.16 3.74 -0.04
C LEU A 40 13.04 5.23 -0.36
N ILE A 41 11.90 5.86 -0.07
CA ILE A 41 11.74 7.33 -0.11
C ILE A 41 12.70 7.98 0.89
N ASP A 42 12.74 7.47 2.12
CA ASP A 42 13.67 7.95 3.14
C ASP A 42 15.13 7.78 2.70
N GLN A 43 15.48 6.61 2.15
CA GLN A 43 16.83 6.34 1.66
C GLN A 43 17.22 7.28 0.50
N TYR A 44 16.32 7.49 -0.46
CA TYR A 44 16.52 8.43 -1.56
C TYR A 44 16.81 9.84 -1.03
N THR A 45 15.98 10.27 -0.06
CA THR A 45 16.08 11.61 0.54
C THR A 45 17.40 11.79 1.28
N LEU A 46 17.88 10.76 1.98
CA LEU A 46 19.18 10.79 2.66
C LEU A 46 20.37 10.83 1.70
N ASP A 47 20.32 10.03 0.63
CA ASP A 47 21.41 9.91 -0.34
C ASP A 47 21.52 11.14 -1.25
N LYS A 48 20.39 11.69 -1.69
CA LYS A 48 20.31 12.83 -2.63
C LYS A 48 20.17 14.18 -1.94
N GLN A 49 19.87 14.18 -0.63
CA GLN A 49 19.48 15.38 0.13
C GLN A 49 18.26 16.09 -0.45
N GLU A 50 17.45 15.38 -1.23
CA GLU A 50 16.27 15.88 -1.93
C GLU A 50 15.22 14.76 -1.94
N ALA A 51 13.97 15.09 -1.62
CA ALA A 51 12.88 14.12 -1.68
C ALA A 51 12.46 13.87 -3.14
N PRO A 52 12.04 12.64 -3.49
CA PRO A 52 11.65 12.32 -4.86
C PRO A 52 10.42 13.14 -5.26
N GLN A 53 10.35 13.56 -6.53
CA GLN A 53 9.22 14.35 -7.05
C GLN A 53 8.11 13.43 -7.56
N SER A 54 8.47 12.21 -7.94
CA SER A 54 7.57 11.15 -8.40
C SER A 54 7.99 9.80 -7.83
N LEU A 55 7.06 8.86 -7.67
CA LEU A 55 7.41 7.50 -7.24
C LEU A 55 8.26 6.77 -8.30
N GLU A 56 8.11 7.17 -9.57
CA GLU A 56 8.90 6.71 -10.69
C GLU A 56 10.39 7.06 -10.58
N ASP A 57 10.75 8.10 -9.82
CA ASP A 57 12.14 8.44 -9.54
C ASP A 57 12.85 7.30 -8.81
N LEU A 58 12.15 6.61 -7.89
CA LEU A 58 12.72 5.48 -7.16
C LEU A 58 13.12 4.34 -8.12
N VAL A 59 12.37 4.14 -9.20
CA VAL A 59 12.71 3.16 -10.25
C VAL A 59 13.85 3.67 -11.13
N THR A 60 13.77 4.94 -11.54
CA THR A 60 14.75 5.57 -12.44
C THR A 60 16.15 5.61 -11.83
N TYR A 61 16.24 5.92 -10.54
CA TYR A 61 17.50 5.98 -9.80
C TYR A 61 17.92 4.63 -9.21
N GLY A 62 17.16 3.56 -9.44
CA GLY A 62 17.53 2.18 -9.10
C GLY A 62 17.31 1.77 -7.64
N TYR A 63 16.52 2.54 -6.87
CA TYR A 63 16.07 2.14 -5.53
C TYR A 63 15.02 1.02 -5.60
N LEU A 64 14.19 1.02 -6.65
CA LEU A 64 13.27 -0.05 -7.02
C LEU A 64 13.59 -0.59 -8.40
N ARG A 65 13.34 -1.89 -8.60
CA ARG A 65 13.39 -2.48 -9.94
C ARG A 65 12.15 -2.12 -10.76
N GLU A 66 11.00 -2.15 -10.11
CA GLU A 66 9.70 -1.79 -10.67
C GLU A 66 8.74 -1.39 -9.54
N MET A 67 7.68 -0.65 -9.87
CA MET A 67 6.66 -0.29 -8.90
C MET A 67 5.82 -1.52 -8.51
N PRO A 68 5.65 -1.80 -7.20
CA PRO A 68 4.80 -2.90 -6.75
C PRO A 68 3.34 -2.67 -7.13
N VAL A 69 2.61 -3.77 -7.29
CA VAL A 69 1.18 -3.74 -7.65
C VAL A 69 0.36 -3.74 -6.35
N ASP A 70 -0.48 -2.73 -6.17
CA ASP A 70 -1.39 -2.68 -5.03
C ASP A 70 -2.35 -3.88 -5.08
N PRO A 71 -2.39 -4.74 -4.04
CA PRO A 71 -3.14 -6.00 -4.05
C PRO A 71 -4.67 -5.82 -4.04
N PHE A 72 -5.17 -4.61 -3.77
CA PHE A 72 -6.59 -4.27 -3.76
C PHE A 72 -7.06 -3.60 -5.05
N THR A 73 -6.25 -2.71 -5.63
CA THR A 73 -6.57 -2.06 -6.91
C THR A 73 -6.09 -2.87 -8.12
N ALA A 74 -5.19 -3.83 -7.91
CA ALA A 74 -4.49 -4.60 -8.93
C ALA A 74 -3.72 -3.73 -9.94
N SER A 75 -3.21 -2.58 -9.49
CA SER A 75 -2.47 -1.61 -10.30
C SER A 75 -1.24 -1.10 -9.57
N ASN A 76 -0.18 -0.80 -10.32
CA ASN A 76 1.03 -0.16 -9.82
C ASN A 76 1.02 1.38 -9.93
N GLN A 77 -0.08 1.95 -10.45
CA GLN A 77 -0.24 3.40 -10.69
C GLN A 77 -1.22 4.06 -9.72
N THR A 78 -1.80 3.30 -8.79
CA THR A 78 -2.83 3.82 -7.87
C THR A 78 -2.26 4.28 -6.54
N TRP A 79 -0.94 4.20 -6.34
CA TRP A 79 -0.30 4.71 -5.14
C TRP A 79 -0.52 6.22 -5.01
N VAL A 80 -0.91 6.67 -3.82
CA VAL A 80 -1.18 8.08 -3.54
C VAL A 80 0.02 8.64 -2.80
N ALA A 81 0.81 9.46 -3.48
CA ALA A 81 1.93 10.15 -2.87
C ALA A 81 1.47 11.32 -1.99
N VAL A 82 2.11 11.45 -0.83
CA VAL A 82 1.92 12.55 0.12
C VAL A 82 3.17 13.41 0.10
N TYR A 83 2.98 14.70 -0.14
CA TYR A 83 4.06 15.66 -0.26
C TYR A 83 4.31 16.35 1.07
N GLU A 84 5.57 16.70 1.33
CA GLU A 84 5.94 17.46 2.52
C GLU A 84 5.28 18.83 2.52
N ASP A 85 4.66 19.19 3.65
CA ASP A 85 4.19 20.55 3.86
C ASP A 85 5.40 21.49 3.90
N ALA A 86 5.32 22.63 3.20
CA ALA A 86 6.43 23.56 3.01
C ALA A 86 7.03 24.11 4.33
N MET A 87 6.33 23.93 5.46
CA MET A 87 6.78 24.32 6.79
C MET A 87 7.73 23.31 7.45
N LEU A 88 7.85 22.08 6.95
CA LEU A 88 8.64 21.00 7.55
C LEU A 88 9.99 20.74 6.85
N MET A 89 10.30 21.49 5.78
CA MET A 89 11.52 21.31 4.99
C MET A 89 12.78 21.21 5.86
N ILE A 90 13.54 20.14 5.65
CA ILE A 90 14.81 19.91 6.34
C ILE A 90 15.81 21.02 5.93
N PRO A 91 16.64 21.56 6.86
CA PRO A 91 17.63 22.57 6.51
C PRO A 91 18.60 22.06 5.44
N GLY A 92 18.47 22.59 4.21
CA GLY A 92 19.26 22.18 3.05
C GLY A 92 18.43 21.66 1.86
N GLN A 93 17.16 21.27 2.08
CA GLN A 93 16.24 20.95 1.00
C GLN A 93 15.75 22.23 0.32
N THR A 94 15.79 22.25 -1.02
CA THR A 94 15.38 23.39 -1.84
C THR A 94 13.98 23.23 -2.44
N MET A 95 13.40 22.02 -2.41
CA MET A 95 12.08 21.71 -2.96
C MET A 95 11.31 20.72 -2.06
N SER A 96 9.99 20.92 -1.97
CA SER A 96 9.07 19.94 -1.35
C SER A 96 8.99 18.70 -2.23
N GLY A 97 9.07 17.52 -1.63
CA GLY A 97 8.94 16.24 -2.34
C GLY A 97 8.07 15.25 -1.58
N ILE A 98 8.01 14.02 -2.09
CA ILE A 98 7.20 12.95 -1.51
C ILE A 98 7.86 12.48 -0.21
N VAL A 99 7.09 12.43 0.88
CA VAL A 99 7.51 11.93 2.21
C VAL A 99 6.78 10.67 2.62
N ASP A 100 5.59 10.44 2.08
CA ASP A 100 4.77 9.29 2.42
C ASP A 100 3.98 8.81 1.19
N VAL A 101 3.50 7.58 1.23
CA VAL A 101 2.70 6.95 0.19
C VAL A 101 1.59 6.11 0.82
N HIS A 102 0.40 6.18 0.25
CA HIS A 102 -0.77 5.41 0.69
C HIS A 102 -1.35 4.56 -0.46
N SER A 103 -2.16 3.56 -0.12
CA SER A 103 -2.95 2.82 -1.11
C SER A 103 -4.00 3.72 -1.76
N GLY A 104 -4.24 3.51 -3.06
CA GLY A 104 -5.36 4.14 -3.79
C GLY A 104 -6.70 3.44 -3.61
N SER A 105 -6.76 2.41 -2.78
CA SER A 105 -7.97 1.62 -2.55
C SER A 105 -8.97 2.37 -1.66
N ASN A 106 -10.22 2.49 -2.15
CA ASN A 106 -11.36 2.99 -1.38
C ASN A 106 -12.00 1.92 -0.47
N LEU A 107 -11.39 0.74 -0.36
CA LEU A 107 -11.90 -0.33 0.48
C LEU A 107 -11.48 -0.13 1.95
N THR A 108 -12.21 -0.79 2.84
CA THR A 108 -11.93 -0.81 4.27
C THR A 108 -11.26 -2.12 4.64
N SER A 109 -10.27 -2.04 5.52
CA SER A 109 -9.58 -3.18 6.11
C SER A 109 -10.47 -4.00 7.02
N LEU A 110 -10.01 -5.21 7.35
CA LEU A 110 -10.64 -6.07 8.35
C LEU A 110 -10.66 -5.44 9.75
N SER A 111 -9.78 -4.47 10.03
CA SER A 111 -9.76 -3.69 11.28
C SER A 111 -10.70 -2.48 11.28
N GLY A 112 -11.31 -2.13 10.14
CA GLY A 112 -12.26 -1.01 10.02
C GLY A 112 -11.64 0.32 9.57
N GLU A 113 -10.33 0.35 9.32
CA GLU A 113 -9.63 1.51 8.77
C GLU A 113 -9.63 1.48 7.23
N PRO A 114 -9.77 2.62 6.54
CA PRO A 114 -9.65 2.66 5.08
C PRO A 114 -8.21 2.40 4.64
N TYR A 115 -8.01 1.66 3.54
CA TYR A 115 -6.65 1.43 3.04
C TYR A 115 -5.94 2.71 2.59
N SER A 116 -6.69 3.74 2.24
CA SER A 116 -6.15 5.06 1.90
C SER A 116 -5.52 5.82 3.07
N SER A 117 -5.73 5.36 4.31
CA SER A 117 -5.06 5.92 5.50
C SER A 117 -3.88 5.07 5.97
N TRP A 118 -3.53 4.02 5.24
CA TRP A 118 -2.39 3.16 5.53
C TRP A 118 -1.16 3.60 4.77
#